data_AF-A0A1Y2G6J8-F1
#
_entry.id   AF-A0A1Y2G6J8-F1
#
_cell.length_a   1.000
_cell.length_b   1.000
_cell.length_c   1.000
_cell.angle_alpha   90.00
_cell.angle_beta   90.00
_cell.angle_gamma   90.00
#
_symmetry.space_group_name_H-M   'P 1'
#
loop_
_entity.id
_entity.type
_entity.pdbx_description
1 polymer ?
#
loop_
_entity_poly.entity_id
_entity_poly.type
_entity_poly.pdbx_seq_one_letter_code
_entity_poly.pdbx_strand_id
1 'polypeptide(L)' 'MENQPQTRFREIDPTKTVDGLKKHIKAEKTPRFDDVAADELTLWRVSHPVIAANKHQPILLSLVQQRIEGIT' A
#
# COMPACT_ATOMS: atom_id res chain seq x y z
N MET A 1 7.40 -22.78 2.51
CA MET A 1 6.08 -22.12 2.54
C MET A 1 6.30 -20.66 2.17
N GLU A 2 6.06 -20.32 0.91
CA GLU A 2 6.16 -18.95 0.42
C GLU A 2 4.85 -18.22 0.77
N ASN A 3 4.93 -17.25 1.69
CA ASN A 3 3.77 -16.46 2.09
C ASN A 3 3.50 -15.39 1.03
N GLN A 4 2.56 -15.64 0.11
CA GLN A 4 2.10 -14.63 -0.83
C GLN A 4 1.52 -13.41 -0.07
N PRO A 5 1.87 -12.17 -0.45
CA PRO A 5 1.27 -10.99 0.16
C PRO A 5 -0.22 -10.95 -0.19
N GLN A 6 -1.07 -11.10 0.82
CA GLN A 6 -2.52 -11.00 0.65
C GLN A 6 -2.91 -9.54 0.40
N THR A 7 -2.95 -9.13 -0.86
CA THR A 7 -3.45 -7.82 -1.26
C THR A 7 -4.98 -7.80 -1.13
N ARG A 8 -5.49 -7.41 0.05
CA ARG A 8 -6.93 -7.16 0.24
C ARG A 8 -7.27 -5.78 -0.32
N PHE A 9 -7.78 -5.72 -1.54
CA PHE A 9 -8.49 -4.55 -2.05
C PHE A 9 -9.72 -4.32 -1.17
N ARG A 10 -9.85 -3.14 -0.56
CA ARG A 10 -11.05 -2.78 0.21
C ARG A 10 -11.66 -1.52 -0.38
N GLU A 11 -12.98 -1.54 -0.42
CA GLU A 11 -13.79 -0.41 -0.85
C GLU A 11 -13.73 0.67 0.23
N ILE A 12 -13.13 1.77 -0.15
CA ILE A 12 -13.18 3.04 0.54
C ILE A 12 -13.93 3.98 -0.39
N ASP A 13 -14.86 4.76 0.17
CA ASP A 13 -15.52 5.82 -0.58
C ASP A 13 -14.45 6.74 -1.19
N PRO A 14 -14.43 6.94 -2.53
CA PRO A 14 -13.38 7.68 -3.22
C PRO A 14 -13.31 9.15 -2.81
N THR A 15 -14.34 9.68 -2.16
CA THR A 15 -14.40 11.06 -1.66
C THR A 15 -13.79 11.22 -0.26
N LYS A 16 -13.41 10.13 0.41
CA LYS A 16 -12.79 10.19 1.73
C LYS A 16 -11.43 10.88 1.67
N THR A 17 -11.19 11.75 2.63
CA THR A 17 -9.88 12.35 2.86
C THR A 17 -8.87 11.30 3.33
N VAL A 18 -7.58 11.64 3.24
CA VAL A 18 -6.48 10.80 3.78
C VAL A 18 -6.69 10.48 5.26
N ASP A 19 -7.21 11.42 6.04
CA ASP A 19 -7.55 11.20 7.46
C ASP A 19 -8.67 10.17 7.63
N GLY A 20 -9.68 10.22 6.76
CA GLY A 20 -10.74 9.22 6.71
C GLY A 20 -10.18 7.82 6.41
N LEU A 21 -9.24 7.71 5.47
CA LEU A 21 -8.55 6.47 5.16
C LEU A 21 -7.73 5.95 6.36
N LYS A 22 -6.95 6.82 7.02
CA LYS A 22 -6.17 6.47 8.21
C LYS A 22 -7.04 5.89 9.33
N LYS A 23 -8.16 6.55 9.63
CA LYS A 23 -9.13 6.08 10.65
C LYS A 23 -9.73 4.72 10.28
N HIS A 24 -10.08 4.52 9.01
CA HIS A 24 -10.61 3.24 8.53
C HIS A 24 -9.58 2.11 8.64
N ILE A 25 -8.32 2.37 8.29
CA ILE A 25 -7.22 1.40 8.43
C ILE A 25 -7.05 0.99 9.89
N LYS A 26 -7.03 1.96 10.83
CA LYS A 26 -6.88 1.66 12.27
C LYS A 26 -8.02 0.76 12.76
N ALA A 27 -9.27 1.13 12.51
CA ALA A 27 -10.44 0.39 12.96
C ALA A 27 -10.49 -1.05 12.40
N GLU A 28 -10.13 -1.24 11.14
CA GLU A 28 -10.17 -2.56 10.50
C GLU A 28 -9.02 -3.48 10.97
N LYS A 29 -7.92 -2.90 11.45
CA LYS A 29 -6.72 -3.64 11.84
C LYS A 29 -6.62 -3.85 13.34
N THR A 30 -7.60 -3.41 14.13
CA THR A 30 -7.69 -3.71 15.56
C THR A 30 -7.49 -5.22 15.81
N PRO A 31 -6.66 -5.61 16.79
CA PRO A 31 -6.02 -4.73 17.79
C PRO A 31 -4.66 -4.16 17.36
N ARG A 32 -4.18 -4.46 16.15
CA ARG A 32 -2.78 -4.24 15.73
C ARG A 32 -2.29 -2.79 15.83
N PHE A 33 -3.19 -1.81 15.71
CA PHE A 33 -2.86 -0.39 15.72
C PHE A 33 -3.57 0.38 16.84
N ASP A 34 -4.04 -0.30 17.89
CA ASP A 34 -4.79 0.36 18.96
C ASP A 34 -3.92 1.41 19.69
N ASP A 35 -2.63 1.12 19.86
CA ASP A 35 -1.64 1.96 20.56
C ASP A 35 -1.06 3.11 19.69
N VAL A 36 -1.40 3.18 18.40
CA VAL A 36 -0.89 4.22 17.48
C VAL A 36 -2.03 5.14 17.08
N ALA A 37 -1.88 6.45 17.23
CA ALA A 37 -2.95 7.36 16.83
C ALA A 37 -3.18 7.28 15.31
N ALA A 38 -4.43 7.45 14.84
CA ALA A 38 -4.72 7.24 13.41
C ALA A 38 -3.94 8.23 12.52
N ASP A 39 -3.79 9.47 12.97
CA ASP A 39 -3.02 10.52 12.32
C ASP A 39 -1.50 10.25 12.27
N GLU A 40 -0.97 9.44 13.19
CA GLU A 40 0.42 8.98 13.20
C GLU A 40 0.72 7.89 12.14
N LEU A 41 -0.30 7.32 11.49
CA LEU A 41 -0.09 6.38 10.40
C LEU A 41 0.57 7.08 9.21
N THR A 42 1.77 6.61 8.83
CA THR A 42 2.45 7.05 7.61
C THR A 42 1.95 6.23 6.42
N LEU A 43 1.29 6.90 5.47
CA LEU A 43 0.76 6.28 4.25
C LEU A 43 1.64 6.65 3.06
N TRP A 44 2.03 5.64 2.27
CA TRP A 44 2.79 5.82 1.03
C TRP A 44 1.85 5.78 -0.17
N ARG A 45 1.79 6.89 -0.91
CA ARG A 45 1.09 6.91 -2.21
C ARG A 45 1.96 6.20 -3.23
N VAL A 46 1.53 5.02 -3.66
CA VAL A 46 2.17 4.28 -4.74
C VAL A 46 1.53 4.65 -6.08
N SER A 47 2.35 5.10 -7.02
CA SER A 47 1.96 5.23 -8.43
C SER A 47 2.37 3.93 -9.13
N HIS A 48 1.40 3.08 -9.48
CA HIS A 48 1.67 1.93 -10.34
C HIS A 48 1.57 2.39 -11.80
N PRO A 49 2.62 2.23 -12.62
CA PRO A 49 2.46 2.42 -14.06
C PRO A 49 1.46 1.37 -14.54
N VAL A 50 0.34 1.82 -15.12
CA VAL A 50 -0.60 0.93 -15.81
C VAL A 50 0.08 0.57 -17.13
N ILE A 51 0.96 -0.42 -17.08
CA ILE A 51 1.55 -1.01 -18.27
C ILE A 51 0.42 -1.81 -18.90
N ALA A 52 -0.04 -1.39 -20.08
CA ALA A 52 -1.08 -2.10 -20.83
C ALA A 52 -0.74 -3.59 -20.86
N ALA A 53 -1.66 -4.41 -20.35
CA ALA A 53 -1.43 -5.78 -19.97
C ALA A 53 -0.99 -6.64 -21.16
N ASN A 54 0.32 -6.77 -21.36
CA ASN A 54 0.90 -7.97 -21.93
C ASN A 54 1.44 -8.83 -20.78
N LYS A 55 0.50 -9.59 -20.22
CA LYS A 55 0.64 -10.91 -19.57
C LYS A 55 1.78 -11.08 -18.53
N HIS A 56 1.36 -11.12 -17.26
CA HIS A 56 2.04 -11.83 -16.16
C HIS A 56 3.42 -11.34 -15.68
N GLN A 57 3.55 -10.07 -15.32
CA GLN A 57 4.61 -9.68 -14.39
C GLN A 57 4.04 -9.03 -13.13
N PRO A 58 4.03 -9.72 -11.98
CA PRO A 58 3.74 -9.06 -10.72
C PRO A 58 4.82 -8.01 -10.47
N ILE A 59 4.41 -6.80 -10.12
CA ILE A 59 5.32 -5.70 -9.77
C ILE A 59 6.05 -6.13 -8.49
N LEU A 60 7.32 -6.54 -8.61
CA LEU A 60 8.17 -6.83 -7.48
C LEU A 60 8.74 -5.51 -6.93
N LEU A 61 8.39 -5.17 -5.69
CA LEU A 61 8.88 -3.96 -5.02
C LEU A 61 10.42 -3.90 -4.97
N SER A 62 11.09 -5.05 -4.99
CA SER A 62 12.56 -5.16 -5.05
C SER A 62 13.17 -4.53 -6.31
N LEU A 63 12.44 -4.51 -7.44
CA LEU A 63 12.91 -3.88 -8.69
C LEU A 63 12.88 -2.35 -8.64
N VAL A 64 12.02 -1.76 -7.81
CA VAL A 64 11.98 -0.30 -7.62
C VAL A 64 13.21 0.19 -6.86
N GLN A 65 13.71 -0.61 -5.91
CA GLN A 65 14.89 -0.27 -5.11
C GLN A 65 16.17 -0.18 -5.97
N GLN A 66 16.36 -1.11 -6.92
CA GLN A 66 17.58 -1.14 -7.75
C GLN A 66 17.71 0.04 -8.71
N ARG A 67 16.60 0.69 -9.09
CA ARG A 67 16.62 1.85 -9.99
C ARG A 67 17.12 3.13 -9.32
N ILE A 68 17.14 3.19 -7.99
CA ILE A 68 17.61 4.36 -7.25
C ILE A 68 19.13 4.28 -7.01
N GLU A 69 19.70 3.08 -6.98
CA GLU A 69 21.13 2.86 -6.67
C GLU A 69 22.05 2.88 -7.91
N GLY A 70 21.49 2.96 -9.12
CA GLY A 70 22.24 2.97 -10.38
C GLY A 70 22.46 4.35 -11.01
N ILE A 71 22.14 5.45 -10.30
CA ILE A 71 22.34 6.83 -10.78
C ILE A 71 23.30 7.54 -9.83
N THR A 72 24.56 7.11 -9.82
CA THR A 72 25.70 7.90 -9.34
C THR A 72 26.91 7.53 -10.18
#